data_AF-A0A3G4VRZ4-F1
#
_entry.id   AF-A0A3G4VRZ4-F1
#
_cell.length_a   1.000
_cell.length_b   1.000
_cell.length_c   1.000
_cell.angle_alpha   90.00
_cell.angle_beta   90.00
_cell.angle_gamma   90.00
#
_symmetry.space_group_name_H-M   'P 1'
#
loop_
_entity.id
_entity.type
_entity.pdbx_description
1 polymer ?
#
loop_
_entity_poly.entity_id
_entity_poly.type
_entity_poly.pdbx_seq_one_letter_code
_entity_poly.pdbx_strand_id
1 'polypeptide(L)' 'MSEQYEYVPHRPLRKRVRDIASGLGGELMAVINENVSASVLREHWVELAYIRGPSGREISTAVDNIEAV' A
#
# COMPACT_ATOMS: atom_id res chain seq x y z
N MET A 1 7.97 -17.62 13.72
CA MET A 1 6.98 -16.73 13.11
C MET A 1 7.77 -15.61 12.48
N SER A 2 7.91 -15.63 11.15
CA SER A 2 8.43 -14.47 10.42
C SER A 2 7.44 -13.30 10.58
N GLU A 3 7.96 -12.08 10.66
CA GLU A 3 7.11 -10.89 10.76
C GLU A 3 6.21 -10.79 9.51
N GLN A 4 4.92 -10.56 9.73
CA GLN A 4 3.91 -10.52 8.65
C GLN A 4 4.01 -9.23 7.81
N TYR A 5 4.72 -8.22 8.32
CA TYR A 5 4.79 -6.88 7.75
C TYR A 5 6.19 -6.31 7.87
N GLU A 6 6.71 -5.80 6.76
CA GLU A 6 7.93 -4.99 6.74
C GLU A 6 7.59 -3.58 6.25
N TYR A 7 8.10 -2.55 6.95
CA TYR A 7 7.93 -1.16 6.51
C TYR A 7 8.89 -0.84 5.37
N VAL A 8 8.36 -0.39 4.23
CA VAL A 8 9.18 -0.07 3.05
C VAL A 8 9.27 1.45 2.87
N PRO A 9 10.49 2.02 2.82
CA PRO A 9 10.66 3.43 2.51
C PRO A 9 10.19 3.72 1.07
N HIS A 10 9.18 4.58 0.92
CA HIS A 10 8.59 4.89 -0.38
C HIS A 10 8.66 6.40 -0.69
N ARG A 11 9.08 6.77 -1.91
CA ARG A 11 9.35 8.16 -2.31
C ARG A 11 8.16 9.13 -2.17
N PRO A 12 6.91 8.74 -2.49
CA PRO A 12 5.73 9.59 -2.28
C PRO A 12 5.11 9.50 -0.87
N LEU A 13 5.79 8.95 0.14
CA LEU A 13 5.27 8.94 1.50
C LEU A 13 4.93 10.37 1.99
N ARG A 14 3.77 10.52 2.63
CA ARG A 14 3.18 11.80 3.06
C ARG A 14 2.90 12.79 1.93
N LYS A 15 2.79 12.30 0.69
CA LYS A 15 2.41 13.11 -0.47
C LYS A 15 1.06 12.68 -1.01
N ARG A 16 0.48 13.56 -1.82
CA ARG A 16 -0.75 13.30 -2.56
C ARG A 16 -0.50 12.25 -3.62
N VAL A 17 -1.33 11.22 -3.61
CA VAL A 17 -1.35 10.14 -4.59
C VAL A 17 -2.77 9.87 -5.04
N ARG A 18 -2.91 9.20 -6.18
CA ARG A 18 -4.19 8.72 -6.70
C ARG A 18 -4.08 7.22 -6.94
N ASP A 19 -5.06 6.48 -6.45
CA ASP A 19 -5.24 5.09 -6.82
C ASP A 19 -5.91 5.02 -8.20
N ILE A 20 -5.23 4.41 -9.17
CA ILE A 20 -5.65 4.32 -10.57
C ILE A 20 -6.93 3.48 -10.68
N ALA A 21 -7.02 2.39 -9.90
CA ALA A 21 -8.13 1.45 -9.98
C ALA A 21 -9.45 2.03 -9.47
N SER A 22 -9.44 2.73 -8.33
CA SER A 22 -10.64 3.39 -7.79
C SER A 22 -10.85 4.83 -8.29
N GLY A 23 -9.81 5.43 -8.87
CA GLY A 23 -9.77 6.85 -9.23
C GLY A 23 -9.70 7.80 -8.04
N LEU A 24 -9.66 7.29 -6.79
CA LEU A 24 -9.69 8.08 -5.57
C LEU A 24 -8.31 8.66 -5.25
N GLY A 25 -8.30 9.92 -4.80
CA GLY A 25 -7.09 10.61 -4.32
C GLY A 25 -7.01 10.69 -2.80
N GLY A 26 -5.79 10.76 -2.28
CA GLY A 26 -5.53 10.93 -0.85
C GLY A 26 -4.04 11.13 -0.54
N GLU A 27 -3.68 11.12 0.74
CA GLU A 27 -2.29 11.15 1.19
C GLU A 27 -1.76 9.72 1.40
N LEU A 28 -0.57 9.42 0.88
CA LEU A 28 0.08 8.14 1.14
C LEU A 28 0.63 8.11 2.57
N MET A 29 0.05 7.28 3.43
CA MET A 29 0.38 7.22 4.85
C MET A 29 1.48 6.21 5.16
N ALA A 30 1.49 5.08 4.46
CA ALA A 30 2.45 4.00 4.64
C ALA A 30 2.56 3.13 3.38
N VAL A 31 3.70 2.49 3.22
CA VAL A 31 3.87 1.33 2.35
C VAL A 31 4.43 0.18 3.19
N ILE A 32 3.80 -0.98 3.08
CA ILE A 32 4.24 -2.20 3.76
C ILE A 32 4.45 -3.31 2.73
N ASN A 33 5.35 -4.22 3.02
CA ASN A 33 5.42 -5.50 2.33
C ASN A 33 4.62 -6.52 3.15
N GLU A 34 3.53 -7.05 2.59
CA GLU A 34 2.67 -8.03 3.24
C GLU A 34 2.87 -9.41 2.62
N ASN A 35 2.98 -10.42 3.47
CA ASN A 35 2.95 -11.81 3.04
C ASN A 35 1.49 -12.25 2.80
N VAL A 36 1.13 -12.47 1.53
CA VAL A 36 -0.20 -12.91 1.08
C VAL A 36 -0.20 -14.37 0.62
N SER A 37 0.74 -15.17 1.11
CA SER A 37 0.91 -16.55 0.69
C SER A 37 -0.29 -17.41 1.05
N ALA A 38 -0.86 -18.10 0.06
CA ALA A 38 -1.91 -19.10 0.30
C ALA A 38 -1.38 -20.41 0.90
N SER A 39 -0.06 -20.61 0.91
CA SER A 39 0.61 -21.79 1.46
C SER A 39 2.05 -21.45 1.87
N VAL A 40 2.54 -22.12 2.91
CA VAL A 40 3.93 -22.03 3.38
C VAL A 40 4.98 -22.54 2.38
N LEU A 41 4.56 -23.28 1.34
CA LEU A 41 5.48 -23.80 0.31
C LEU A 41 5.75 -22.82 -0.83
N ARG A 42 4.98 -21.73 -0.94
CA ARG A 42 5.10 -20.73 -2.00
C ARG A 42 4.82 -19.35 -1.43
N GLU A 43 5.90 -18.66 -1.09
CA GLU A 43 5.79 -17.31 -0.57
C GLU A 43 5.38 -16.32 -1.66
N HIS A 44 4.39 -15.50 -1.35
CA HIS A 44 3.94 -14.38 -2.15
C HIS A 44 3.92 -13.15 -1.26
N TRP A 45 4.70 -12.15 -1.65
CA TRP A 45 4.83 -10.87 -0.96
C TRP A 45 4.35 -9.77 -1.88
N VAL A 46 3.60 -8.80 -1.34
CA VAL A 46 3.04 -7.69 -2.10
C VAL A 46 3.28 -6.39 -1.34
N GLU A 47 3.72 -5.37 -2.06
CA GLU A 47 3.80 -4.01 -1.53
C GLU A 47 2.40 -3.36 -1.54
N LEU A 48 1.90 -3.02 -0.36
CA LEU A 48 0.61 -2.36 -0.18
C LEU A 48 0.79 -0.91 0.26
N ALA A 49 0.10 -0.02 -0.43
CA ALA A 49 -0.01 1.39 -0.13
C ALA A 49 -1.26 1.68 0.69
N TYR A 50 -1.12 2.37 1.83
CA TYR A 50 -2.23 2.91 2.60
C TYR A 50 -2.46 4.38 2.27
N ILE A 51 -3.64 4.68 1.75
CA ILE A 51 -4.02 6.04 1.33
C ILE A 51 -5.12 6.55 2.25
N ARG A 52 -4.92 7.72 2.84
CA ARG A 52 -5.95 8.42 3.61
C ARG A 52 -6.71 9.39 2.72
N GLY A 53 -7.99 9.08 2.49
CA GLY A 53 -8.89 9.93 1.71
C GLY A 53 -9.45 11.13 2.50
N PRO A 54 -10.23 12.01 1.85
CA PRO A 54 -10.79 13.22 2.47
C PRO A 54 -11.71 12.96 3.67
N SER A 55 -12.36 11.79 3.73
CA SER A 55 -13.19 11.38 4.87
C SER A 55 -12.37 10.97 6.10
N GLY A 56 -11.04 10.97 6.00
CA GLY A 56 -10.13 10.46 7.03
C GLY A 56 -10.04 8.93 7.07
N ARG A 57 -10.87 8.21 6.29
CA ARG A 57 -10.80 6.75 6.18
C ARG A 57 -9.63 6.34 5.29
N GLU A 58 -8.89 5.33 5.76
CA GLU A 58 -7.81 4.73 4.99
C GLU A 58 -8.32 3.59 4.12
N ILE A 59 -7.76 3.50 2.92
CA ILE A 59 -7.91 2.41 1.98
C ILE A 59 -6.53 1.84 1.66
N SER A 60 -6.46 0.55 1.35
CA SER A 60 -5.24 -0.10 0.85
C SER A 60 -5.40 -0.48 -0.61
N THR A 61 -4.30 -0.37 -1.37
CA THR A 61 -4.18 -0.82 -2.77
C THR A 61 -2.73 -1.27 -3.01
N ALA A 62 -2.46 -1.93 -4.14
CA ALA A 62 -1.08 -2.26 -4.51
C ALA A 62 -0.30 -0.97 -4.79
N VAL A 63 1.00 -0.93 -4.44
CA VAL A 63 1.86 0.22 -4.77
C VAL A 63 1.88 0.51 -6.28
N ASP A 64 1.82 -0.52 -7.11
CA ASP A 64 1.78 -0.35 -8.57
C ASP A 64 0.50 0.33 -9.08
N ASN A 65 -0.56 0.40 -8.24
CA ASN A 65 -1.80 1.09 -8.59
C ASN A 65 -1.78 2.58 -8.22
N ILE A 66 -0.72 3.10 -7.60
CA ILE A 66 -0.70 4.51 -7.17
C ILE A 66 0.13 5.39 -8.11
N GLU A 67 -0.43 6.55 -8.47
CA GLU A 67 0.30 7.60 -9.18
C GLU A 67 0.52 8.80 -8.25
N ALA A 68 1.69 9.43 -8.35
CA ALA A 68 1.91 10.72 -7.70
C ALA A 68 1.11 11.80 -8.42
N VAL A 69 0.52 12.72 -7.64
CA VAL A 69 -0.26 13.87 -8.16
C VAL A 69 0.57 15.13 -8.15
#